data_AF-A0A924NMY1-F1
#
_entry.id   AF-A0A924NMY1-F1
#
_cell.length_a   1.000
_cell.length_b   1.000
_cell.length_c   1.000
_cell.angle_alpha   90.00
_cell.angle_beta   90.00
_cell.angle_gamma   90.00
#
_symmetry.space_group_name_H-M   'P 1'
#
loop_
_entity.id
_entity.type
_entity.pdbx_description
1 polymer ?
#
loop_
_entity_poly.entity_id
_entity_poly.type
_entity_poly.pdbx_seq_one_letter_code
_entity_poly.pdbx_strand_id
1 'polypeptide(L)'
;MVPPLHLPVRRSSVTSTLSTAPRDAVQPRPAANPDARPAGSPLWRVLSMTEVRWAAAATVLFAIGGALQLAGAPTALWWALYLACYVTGGWEPALAGLQALREKTLDVDLLMIVAALVAASIGQVFDGALLIVIFSTSGALEAFVTRRTADSVRALLDLAPERATRLGAGGVEELVDTAGLAVGDLVLVRPGERVGADGQVLEG
;
A
#
# COMPACT_ATOMS: atom_id res chain seq x y z
N MET A 1 -56.40 -30.21 40.99
CA MET A 1 -57.26 -29.05 41.27
C MET A 1 -56.75 -28.44 42.58
N VAL A 2 -55.88 -27.44 42.50
CA VAL A 2 -55.20 -26.80 43.64
C VAL A 2 -55.58 -25.31 43.62
N PRO A 3 -56.00 -24.68 44.74
CA PRO A 3 -56.45 -23.29 44.74
C PRO A 3 -55.26 -22.31 44.75
N PRO A 4 -55.39 -21.10 44.19
CA PRO A 4 -54.33 -20.09 44.30
C PRO A 4 -54.41 -19.36 45.65
N LEU A 5 -53.26 -19.29 46.32
CA LEU A 5 -53.00 -18.52 47.54
C LEU A 5 -52.79 -17.05 47.17
N HIS A 6 -53.72 -16.17 47.57
CA HIS A 6 -53.52 -14.72 47.52
C HIS A 6 -52.71 -14.28 48.76
N LEU A 7 -51.43 -13.94 48.55
CA LEU A 7 -50.65 -13.18 49.53
C LEU A 7 -50.71 -11.67 49.18
N PRO A 8 -50.97 -10.78 50.15
CA PRO A 8 -51.00 -9.35 49.91
C PRO A 8 -49.57 -8.79 49.75
N VAL A 9 -49.27 -8.21 48.59
CA VAL A 9 -48.01 -7.51 48.33
C VAL A 9 -48.08 -6.13 49.01
N ARG A 10 -47.41 -6.01 50.16
CA ARG A 10 -47.20 -4.75 50.89
C ARG A 10 -46.16 -3.92 50.13
N ARG A 11 -46.59 -2.88 49.39
CA ARG A 11 -45.68 -1.90 48.79
C ARG A 11 -45.15 -0.98 49.89
N SER A 12 -43.94 -1.25 50.39
CA SER A 12 -43.18 -0.28 51.17
C SER A 12 -42.56 0.74 50.21
N SER A 13 -43.00 1.99 50.33
CA SER A 13 -42.40 3.17 49.73
C SER A 13 -40.96 3.35 50.21
N VAL A 14 -39.99 2.96 49.38
CA VAL A 14 -38.59 3.33 49.58
C VAL A 14 -38.37 4.68 48.91
N THR A 15 -38.51 5.73 49.71
CA THR A 15 -37.85 7.01 49.48
C THR A 15 -36.36 6.76 49.63
N SER A 16 -35.62 6.69 48.52
CA SER A 16 -34.16 6.76 48.52
C SER A 16 -33.73 8.01 47.74
N THR A 17 -33.40 9.01 48.55
CA THR A 17 -32.47 10.12 48.32
C THR A 17 -31.62 10.00 47.06
N LEU A 18 -31.83 10.92 46.12
CA LEU A 18 -30.87 11.29 45.09
C LEU A 18 -29.59 11.82 45.75
N SER A 19 -28.60 10.95 45.92
CA SER A 19 -27.22 11.33 46.19
C SER A 19 -26.55 11.67 44.86
N THR A 20 -26.38 12.95 44.60
CA THR A 20 -25.55 13.50 43.53
C THR A 20 -24.08 13.20 43.83
N ALA A 21 -23.59 12.03 43.42
CA ALA A 21 -22.18 11.80 43.22
C ALA A 21 -21.85 12.01 41.73
N PRO A 22 -20.73 12.67 41.38
CA PRO A 22 -20.32 12.80 39.98
C PRO A 22 -20.08 11.39 39.46
N ARG A 23 -20.77 11.03 38.37
CA ARG A 23 -20.33 9.91 37.55
C ARG A 23 -19.00 10.35 36.95
N ASP A 24 -17.91 9.98 37.60
CA ASP A 24 -16.63 9.78 36.93
C ASP A 24 -16.89 8.63 35.95
N ALA A 25 -17.46 9.01 34.81
CA ALA A 25 -17.44 8.18 33.63
C ALA A 25 -15.97 7.87 33.41
N VAL A 26 -15.57 6.64 33.73
CA VAL A 26 -14.46 6.00 33.06
C VAL A 26 -14.85 6.00 31.59
N GLN A 27 -14.58 7.12 30.92
CA GLN A 27 -14.58 7.20 29.48
C GLN A 27 -13.56 6.13 29.09
N PRO A 28 -13.95 5.09 28.32
CA PRO A 28 -12.95 4.21 27.77
C PRO A 28 -11.99 5.12 27.01
N ARG A 29 -10.72 5.17 27.47
CA ARG A 29 -9.66 5.82 26.69
C ARG A 29 -9.82 5.28 25.28
N PRO A 30 -9.98 6.12 24.26
CA PRO A 30 -9.87 5.65 22.90
C PRO A 30 -8.56 4.88 22.84
N ALA A 31 -8.63 3.57 22.56
CA ALA A 31 -7.44 2.78 22.34
C ALA A 31 -6.69 3.51 21.23
N ALA A 32 -5.56 4.14 21.57
CA ALA A 32 -4.74 4.80 20.59
C ALA A 32 -4.38 3.72 19.57
N ASN A 33 -4.93 3.83 18.36
CA ASN A 33 -4.69 2.86 17.30
C ASN A 33 -3.18 2.87 17.03
N PRO A 34 -2.42 1.85 17.43
CA PRO A 34 -0.97 1.81 17.20
C PRO A 34 -0.65 1.78 15.70
N ASP A 35 -1.65 1.46 14.87
CA ASP A 35 -1.52 1.28 13.41
C ASP A 35 -2.04 2.46 12.59
N ALA A 36 -2.27 3.63 13.21
CA ALA A 36 -2.55 4.86 12.47
C ALA A 36 -1.29 5.30 11.68
N ARG A 37 -1.02 4.62 10.56
CA ARG A 37 0.07 4.94 9.64
C ARG A 37 -0.05 6.42 9.26
N PRO A 38 1.01 7.24 9.42
CA PRO A 38 0.94 8.65 9.07
C PRO A 38 0.54 8.77 7.60
N ALA A 39 -0.54 9.51 7.35
CA ALA A 39 -1.04 9.81 6.02
C ALA A 39 -0.08 10.78 5.31
N GLY A 40 1.10 10.30 4.94
CA GLY A 40 1.98 11.03 4.05
C GLY A 40 1.33 11.17 2.68
N SER A 41 1.47 12.34 2.06
CA SER A 41 0.83 12.62 0.77
C SER A 41 1.25 11.62 -0.32
N PRO A 42 0.32 11.14 -1.15
CA PRO A 42 0.59 10.03 -2.07
C PRO A 42 1.70 10.36 -3.10
N LEU A 43 1.90 11.64 -3.44
CA LEU A 43 2.82 12.10 -4.48
C LEU A 43 4.31 11.89 -4.14
N TRP A 44 4.75 12.12 -2.90
CA TRP A 44 6.17 11.93 -2.56
C TRP A 44 6.57 10.45 -2.55
N ARG A 45 5.61 9.55 -2.29
CA ARG A 45 5.84 8.10 -2.32
C ARG A 45 5.97 7.56 -3.74
N VAL A 46 5.36 8.25 -4.71
CA VAL A 46 5.53 7.95 -6.14
C VAL A 46 6.85 8.52 -6.65
N LEU A 47 7.18 9.76 -6.28
CA LEU A 47 8.42 10.42 -6.68
C LEU A 47 9.67 9.86 -5.99
N SER A 48 9.54 9.07 -4.93
CA SER A 48 10.68 8.39 -4.29
C SER A 48 11.14 7.15 -5.05
N MET A 49 10.35 6.64 -6.00
CA MET A 49 10.70 5.45 -6.77
C MET A 49 11.79 5.78 -7.78
N THR A 50 12.82 4.94 -7.82
CA THR A 50 14.02 5.17 -8.64
C THR A 50 13.64 5.20 -10.12
N GLU A 51 12.79 4.26 -10.54
CA GLU A 51 12.25 4.08 -11.89
C GLU A 51 11.52 5.35 -12.35
N VAL A 52 10.64 5.89 -11.49
CA VAL A 52 9.87 7.13 -11.76
C VAL A 52 10.80 8.35 -11.85
N ARG A 53 11.83 8.43 -11.02
CA ARG A 53 12.78 9.55 -11.04
C ARG A 53 13.58 9.59 -12.34
N TRP A 54 14.05 8.44 -12.82
CA TRP A 54 14.79 8.36 -14.08
C TRP A 54 13.91 8.65 -15.30
N ALA A 55 12.68 8.10 -15.34
CA ALA A 55 11.71 8.40 -16.39
C ALA A 55 11.33 9.89 -16.41
N ALA A 56 11.10 10.50 -15.23
CA ALA A 56 10.81 11.93 -15.12
C ALA A 56 12.01 12.78 -15.59
N ALA A 57 13.23 12.43 -15.19
CA ALA A 57 14.44 13.12 -15.63
C ALA A 57 14.62 13.05 -17.15
N ALA A 58 14.42 11.88 -17.75
CA ALA A 58 14.46 11.70 -19.20
C ALA A 58 13.40 12.55 -19.91
N THR A 59 12.17 12.54 -19.41
CA THR A 59 11.06 13.35 -19.95
C THR A 59 11.37 14.85 -19.90
N VAL A 60 11.94 15.33 -18.79
CA VAL A 60 12.35 16.73 -18.64
C VAL A 60 13.48 17.09 -19.60
N LEU A 61 14.51 16.24 -19.71
CA LEU A 61 15.61 16.45 -20.65
C LEU A 61 15.14 16.48 -22.10
N PHE A 62 14.24 15.58 -22.48
CA PHE A 62 13.61 15.56 -23.80
C PHE A 62 12.81 16.83 -24.07
N ALA A 63 11.98 17.26 -23.12
CA ALA A 63 11.17 18.47 -23.25
C ALA A 63 12.03 19.73 -23.40
N ILE A 64 13.10 19.86 -22.60
CA ILE A 64 14.05 20.98 -22.70
C ILE A 64 14.81 20.91 -24.04
N GLY A 65 15.25 19.72 -24.45
CA GLY A 65 15.90 19.50 -25.74
C GLY A 65 15.03 19.93 -26.92
N GLY A 66 13.75 19.53 -26.91
CA GLY A 66 12.76 19.93 -27.91
C GLY A 66 12.46 21.41 -27.91
N ALA A 67 12.31 22.02 -26.73
CA ALA A 67 12.10 23.46 -26.63
C ALA A 67 13.29 24.25 -27.20
N LEU A 68 14.53 23.84 -26.91
CA LEU A 68 15.72 24.47 -27.45
C LEU A 68 15.88 24.25 -28.96
N GLN A 69 15.53 23.06 -29.45
CA GLN A 69 15.52 22.77 -30.89
C GLN A 69 14.55 23.69 -31.62
N LEU A 70 13.32 23.87 -31.09
CA LEU A 70 12.31 24.77 -31.65
C LEU A 70 12.69 26.25 -31.56
N ALA A 71 13.41 26.64 -30.51
CA ALA A 71 13.94 28.00 -30.34
C ALA A 71 15.12 28.32 -31.26
N GLY A 72 15.60 27.36 -32.06
CA GLY A 72 16.75 27.54 -32.95
C GLY A 72 18.09 27.62 -32.20
N ALA A 73 18.18 27.02 -31.01
CA ALA A 73 19.42 26.96 -30.24
C ALA A 73 20.52 26.17 -30.99
N PRO A 74 21.80 26.34 -30.62
CA PRO A 74 22.91 25.65 -31.27
C PRO A 74 22.71 24.13 -31.32
N THR A 75 23.00 23.51 -32.48
CA THR A 75 22.82 22.07 -32.73
C THR A 75 23.43 21.19 -31.66
N ALA A 76 24.64 21.52 -31.21
CA ALA A 76 25.35 20.76 -30.19
C ALA A 76 24.60 20.72 -28.84
N LEU A 77 23.88 21.79 -28.48
CA LEU A 77 23.23 21.91 -27.18
C LEU A 77 22.00 20.98 -27.09
N TRP A 78 21.11 21.02 -28.08
CA TRP A 78 19.93 20.14 -28.07
C TRP A 78 20.30 18.68 -28.37
N TRP A 79 21.35 18.42 -29.16
CA TRP A 79 21.92 17.07 -29.31
C TRP A 79 22.42 16.51 -27.97
N ALA A 80 23.16 17.31 -27.20
CA ALA A 80 23.65 16.89 -25.90
C ALA A 80 22.50 16.55 -24.93
N LEU A 81 21.40 17.31 -24.97
CA LEU A 81 20.22 17.02 -24.16
C LEU A 81 19.49 15.74 -24.59
N TYR A 82 19.37 15.46 -25.89
CA TYR A 82 18.82 14.19 -26.34
C TYR A 82 19.71 13.01 -25.99
N LEU A 83 21.03 13.14 -26.12
CA LEU A 83 21.96 12.09 -25.68
C LEU A 83 21.89 11.87 -24.16
N ALA A 84 21.77 12.94 -23.37
CA ALA A 84 21.55 12.83 -21.94
C ALA A 84 20.22 12.10 -21.65
N CYS A 85 19.15 12.40 -22.38
CA CYS A 85 17.87 11.70 -22.29
C CYS A 85 18.01 10.19 -22.61
N TYR A 86 18.78 9.83 -23.63
CA TYR A 86 19.05 8.41 -23.96
C TYR A 86 19.69 7.69 -22.78
N VAL A 87 20.68 8.32 -22.14
CA VAL A 87 21.40 7.71 -21.02
C VAL A 87 20.50 7.62 -19.78
N THR A 88 19.73 8.66 -19.46
CA THR A 88 18.90 8.66 -18.24
C THR A 88 17.66 7.79 -18.36
N GLY A 89 17.00 7.77 -19.51
CA GLY A 89 15.78 6.99 -19.73
C GLY A 89 16.02 5.59 -20.29
N GLY A 90 17.14 5.37 -20.97
CA GLY A 90 17.44 4.11 -21.66
C GLY A 90 18.22 3.11 -20.82
N TRP A 91 18.71 3.46 -19.63
CA TRP A 91 19.59 2.60 -18.84
C TRP A 91 18.94 1.27 -18.41
N GLU A 92 17.74 1.32 -17.85
CA GLU A 92 17.02 0.12 -17.41
C GLU A 92 16.65 -0.79 -18.59
N PRO A 93 16.00 -0.30 -19.68
CA PRO A 93 15.75 -1.11 -20.86
C PRO A 93 17.02 -1.60 -21.56
N ALA A 94 18.13 -0.85 -21.49
CA ALA A 94 19.40 -1.26 -22.07
C ALA A 94 19.94 -2.52 -21.41
N LEU A 95 19.87 -2.57 -20.07
CA LEU A 95 20.27 -3.74 -19.31
C LEU A 95 19.34 -4.91 -19.57
N ALA A 96 18.02 -4.69 -19.56
CA ALA A 96 17.02 -5.72 -19.83
C ALA A 96 17.15 -6.30 -21.25
N GLY A 97 17.27 -5.43 -22.26
CA GLY A 97 17.47 -5.82 -23.65
C GLY A 97 18.79 -6.55 -23.87
N LEU A 98 19.88 -6.13 -23.21
CA LEU A 98 21.15 -6.84 -23.27
C LEU A 98 21.07 -8.23 -22.63
N GLN A 99 20.31 -8.36 -21.54
CA GLN A 99 20.07 -9.62 -20.87
C GLN A 99 19.22 -10.57 -21.73
N ALA A 100 18.14 -10.06 -22.35
CA ALA A 100 17.33 -10.82 -23.31
C ALA A 100 18.16 -11.32 -24.50
N LEU A 101 19.05 -10.47 -25.04
CA LEU A 101 19.98 -10.86 -26.10
C LEU A 101 20.92 -11.99 -25.67
N ARG A 102 21.42 -11.93 -24.43
CA ARG A 102 22.26 -12.99 -23.84
C ARG A 102 21.49 -14.31 -23.68
N GLU A 103 20.23 -14.22 -23.28
CA GLU A 103 19.32 -15.36 -23.12
C GLU A 103 18.74 -15.87 -24.44
N LYS A 104 19.04 -15.19 -25.56
CA LYS A 104 18.52 -15.46 -26.91
C LYS A 104 16.98 -15.39 -26.96
N THR A 105 16.40 -14.55 -26.11
CA THR A 105 14.97 -14.23 -26.10
C THR A 105 14.76 -12.91 -26.82
N LEU A 106 13.72 -12.87 -27.67
CA LEU A 106 13.30 -11.62 -28.32
C LEU A 106 12.22 -11.00 -27.46
N ASP A 107 12.58 -9.93 -26.76
CA ASP A 107 11.67 -9.16 -25.92
C ASP A 107 11.55 -7.71 -26.40
N VAL A 108 10.54 -7.01 -25.90
CA VAL A 108 10.23 -5.62 -26.23
C VAL A 108 11.39 -4.71 -25.85
N ASP A 109 12.09 -4.96 -24.73
CA ASP A 109 13.26 -4.18 -24.32
C ASP A 109 14.43 -4.29 -25.30
N LEU A 110 14.68 -5.49 -25.83
CA LEU A 110 15.70 -5.70 -26.86
C LEU A 110 15.33 -4.93 -28.14
N LEU A 111 14.07 -5.05 -28.57
CA LEU A 111 13.58 -4.32 -29.75
C LEU A 111 13.70 -2.81 -29.55
N MET A 112 13.40 -2.31 -28.35
CA MET A 112 13.49 -0.91 -27.97
C MET A 112 14.92 -0.37 -28.13
N ILE A 113 15.92 -1.09 -27.62
CA ILE A 113 17.33 -0.66 -27.67
C ILE A 113 17.86 -0.68 -29.10
N VAL A 114 17.53 -1.71 -29.87
CA VAL A 114 17.88 -1.75 -31.29
C VAL A 114 17.26 -0.57 -32.03
N ALA A 115 15.98 -0.29 -31.80
CA ALA A 115 15.30 0.84 -32.44
C ALA A 115 15.93 2.20 -32.06
N ALA A 116 16.24 2.40 -30.78
CA ALA A 116 16.90 3.62 -30.30
C ALA A 116 18.29 3.80 -30.93
N LEU A 117 19.09 2.73 -31.01
CA LEU A 117 20.40 2.78 -31.65
C LEU A 117 20.30 3.05 -33.15
N VAL A 118 19.33 2.45 -33.84
CA VAL A 118 19.08 2.72 -35.26
C VAL A 118 18.73 4.19 -35.47
N ALA A 119 17.80 4.74 -34.68
CA ALA A 119 17.39 6.14 -34.75
C ALA A 119 18.57 7.10 -34.53
N ALA A 120 19.40 6.82 -33.52
CA ALA A 120 20.63 7.60 -33.27
C ALA A 120 21.63 7.51 -34.44
N SER A 121 21.78 6.33 -35.05
CA SER A 121 22.74 6.09 -36.14
C SER A 121 22.37 6.82 -37.43
N ILE A 122 21.08 7.00 -37.71
CA ILE A 122 20.59 7.76 -38.88
C ILE A 122 20.45 9.27 -38.60
N GLY A 123 20.87 9.73 -37.42
CA GLY A 123 20.76 11.13 -36.99
C GLY A 123 19.35 11.57 -36.55
N GLN A 124 18.39 10.65 -36.48
CA GLN A 124 17.04 10.88 -35.95
C GLN A 124 17.02 10.74 -34.42
N VAL A 125 17.87 11.54 -33.75
CA VAL A 125 18.00 11.51 -32.28
C VAL A 125 16.71 11.90 -31.56
N PHE A 126 15.89 12.75 -32.18
CA PHE A 126 14.57 13.13 -31.64
C PHE A 126 13.65 11.91 -31.52
N ASP A 127 13.48 11.14 -32.60
CA ASP A 127 12.54 10.02 -32.65
C ASP A 127 12.92 8.92 -31.65
N GLY A 128 14.21 8.59 -31.56
CA GLY A 128 14.64 7.60 -30.58
C GLY A 128 14.64 8.12 -29.14
N ALA A 129 14.83 9.43 -28.91
CA ALA A 129 14.66 10.01 -27.58
C ALA A 129 13.19 9.96 -27.14
N LEU A 130 12.27 10.26 -28.06
CA LEU A 130 10.84 10.15 -27.84
C LEU A 130 10.44 8.70 -27.50
N LEU A 131 10.98 7.73 -28.25
CA LEU A 131 10.78 6.30 -27.99
C LEU A 131 11.24 5.93 -26.58
N ILE A 132 12.44 6.35 -26.18
CA ILE A 132 12.97 6.13 -24.82
C ILE A 132 12.07 6.76 -23.76
N VAL A 133 11.59 7.98 -23.96
CA VAL A 133 10.71 8.66 -22.99
C VAL A 133 9.41 7.88 -22.80
N ILE A 134 8.76 7.46 -23.88
CA ILE A 134 7.48 6.74 -23.80
C ILE A 134 7.67 5.40 -23.07
N PHE A 135 8.71 4.65 -23.43
CA PHE A 135 8.97 3.34 -22.82
C PHE A 135 9.40 3.43 -21.37
N SER A 136 10.36 4.31 -21.05
CA SER A 136 10.79 4.51 -19.65
C SER A 136 9.63 4.97 -18.77
N THR A 137 8.76 5.82 -19.31
CA THR A 137 7.51 6.23 -18.62
C THR A 137 6.57 5.04 -18.43
N SER A 138 6.36 4.18 -19.43
CA SER A 138 5.55 2.96 -19.30
C SER A 138 6.08 2.03 -18.21
N GLY A 139 7.39 1.78 -18.17
CA GLY A 139 8.02 0.95 -17.12
C GLY A 139 7.86 1.57 -15.73
N ALA A 140 7.99 2.88 -15.61
CA ALA A 140 7.72 3.58 -14.36
C ALA A 140 6.25 3.46 -13.91
N LEU A 141 5.29 3.55 -14.84
CA LEU A 141 3.87 3.32 -14.54
C LEU A 141 3.61 1.88 -14.12
N GLU A 142 4.21 0.91 -14.80
CA GLU A 142 4.09 -0.50 -14.45
C GLU A 142 4.60 -0.78 -13.03
N ALA A 143 5.79 -0.28 -12.70
CA ALA A 143 6.37 -0.41 -11.37
C ALA A 143 5.45 0.21 -10.30
N PHE A 144 4.88 1.39 -10.58
CA PHE A 144 3.94 2.06 -9.70
C PHE A 144 2.65 1.25 -9.48
N VAL A 145 2.02 0.80 -10.56
CA VAL A 145 0.76 0.02 -10.50
C VAL A 145 0.97 -1.30 -9.79
N THR A 146 2.07 -1.98 -10.06
CA THR A 146 2.43 -3.25 -9.43
C THR A 146 2.58 -3.09 -7.92
N ARG A 147 3.35 -2.09 -7.46
CA ARG A 147 3.53 -1.83 -6.03
C ARG A 147 2.23 -1.42 -5.35
N ARG A 148 1.43 -0.55 -5.99
CA ARG A 148 0.10 -0.16 -5.48
C ARG A 148 -0.80 -1.38 -5.27
N THR A 149 -0.80 -2.31 -6.22
CA THR A 149 -1.59 -3.54 -6.14
C THR A 149 -1.12 -4.42 -4.99
N ALA A 150 0.19 -4.63 -4.87
CA ALA A 150 0.78 -5.41 -3.76
C ALA A 150 0.45 -4.81 -2.39
N ASP A 151 0.51 -3.48 -2.26
CA ASP A 151 0.19 -2.78 -1.00
C ASP A 151 -1.29 -2.91 -0.64
N SER A 152 -2.19 -2.88 -1.63
CA SER A 152 -3.63 -3.11 -1.39
C SER A 152 -3.92 -4.54 -0.95
N VAL A 153 -3.29 -5.54 -1.58
CA VAL A 153 -3.44 -6.94 -1.16
C VAL A 153 -2.90 -7.15 0.26
N ARG A 154 -1.73 -6.59 0.58
CA ARG A 154 -1.17 -6.63 1.94
C ARG A 154 -2.11 -5.98 2.95
N ALA A 155 -2.69 -4.83 2.63
CA ALA A 155 -3.64 -4.17 3.52
C ALA A 155 -4.91 -5.01 3.79
N LEU A 156 -5.34 -5.85 2.84
CA LEU A 156 -6.42 -6.82 3.06
C LEU A 156 -5.98 -7.99 3.97
N LEU A 157 -4.73 -8.44 3.84
CA LEU A 157 -4.18 -9.48 4.71
C LEU A 157 -3.93 -8.98 6.14
N ASP A 158 -3.51 -7.72 6.30
CA ASP A 158 -3.32 -7.02 7.59
C ASP A 158 -4.66 -6.79 8.35
N LEU A 159 -5.80 -7.24 7.81
CA LEU A 159 -7.08 -7.16 8.51
C LEU A 159 -7.20 -8.19 9.64
N ALA A 160 -6.57 -9.37 9.49
CA ALA A 160 -6.54 -10.39 10.52
C ALA A 160 -5.62 -9.93 11.67
N PRO A 161 -6.08 -9.95 12.93
CA PRO A 161 -5.23 -9.59 14.06
C PRO A 161 -4.14 -10.65 14.25
N GLU A 162 -2.91 -10.22 14.47
CA GLU A 162 -1.77 -11.11 14.73
C GLU A 162 -1.86 -11.81 16.10
N ARG A 163 -2.67 -11.26 17.02
CA ARG A 163 -2.84 -11.82 18.36
C ARG A 163 -4.31 -11.95 18.76
N ALA A 164 -4.59 -12.99 19.53
CA ALA A 164 -5.89 -13.27 20.11
C ALA A 164 -5.77 -13.56 21.61
N THR A 165 -6.84 -13.28 22.36
CA THR A 165 -6.91 -13.58 23.80
C THR A 165 -7.56 -14.94 24.00
N ARG A 166 -6.77 -15.97 24.29
CA ARG A 166 -7.27 -17.30 24.64
C ARG A 166 -7.70 -17.33 26.11
N LEU A 167 -8.83 -17.97 26.38
CA LEU A 167 -9.34 -18.23 27.72
C LEU A 167 -8.98 -19.66 28.14
N GLY A 168 -8.01 -19.79 29.05
CA GLY A 168 -7.56 -21.08 29.58
C GLY A 168 -8.49 -21.68 30.63
N ALA A 169 -8.19 -22.91 31.05
CA ALA A 169 -8.95 -23.60 32.10
C ALA A 169 -8.95 -22.79 33.41
N GLY A 170 -10.14 -22.40 33.87
CA GLY A 170 -10.33 -21.57 35.07
C GLY A 170 -10.45 -20.07 34.82
N GLY A 171 -10.59 -19.62 33.56
CA GLY A 171 -10.86 -18.21 33.22
C GLY A 171 -9.61 -17.33 33.12
N VAL A 172 -8.42 -17.93 33.00
CA VAL A 172 -7.17 -17.19 32.81
C VAL A 172 -7.08 -16.70 31.37
N GLU A 173 -6.92 -15.40 31.18
CA GLU A 173 -6.69 -14.78 29.86
C GLU A 173 -5.21 -14.90 29.47
N GLU A 174 -4.92 -15.42 28.27
CA GLU A 174 -3.59 -15.55 27.71
C GLU A 174 -3.54 -14.95 26.30
N LEU A 175 -2.60 -14.06 26.05
CA LEU A 175 -2.43 -13.43 24.74
C LEU A 175 -1.52 -14.29 23.87
N VAL A 176 -2.08 -14.91 22.85
CA VAL A 176 -1.38 -15.84 21.95
C VAL A 176 -1.34 -15.30 20.52
N ASP A 177 -0.39 -15.80 19.73
CA ASP A 177 -0.42 -15.59 18.28
C ASP A 177 -1.66 -16.27 17.71
N THR A 178 -2.39 -15.56 16.86
CA THR A 178 -3.57 -16.09 16.17
C THR A 178 -3.23 -17.35 15.36
N ALA A 179 -2.02 -17.43 14.79
CA ALA A 179 -1.54 -18.61 14.08
C ALA A 179 -1.31 -19.84 15.00
N GLY A 180 -1.24 -19.63 16.32
CA GLY A 180 -1.05 -20.67 17.32
C GLY A 180 -2.34 -21.18 17.97
N LEU A 181 -3.51 -20.67 17.59
CA LEU A 181 -4.81 -21.13 18.10
C LEU A 181 -5.13 -22.55 17.59
N ALA A 182 -5.67 -23.39 18.48
CA ALA A 182 -6.13 -24.73 18.15
C ALA A 182 -7.66 -24.81 18.08
N VAL A 183 -8.19 -25.74 17.28
CA VAL A 183 -9.64 -26.02 17.23
C VAL A 183 -10.10 -26.47 18.62
N GLY A 184 -11.08 -25.76 19.17
CA GLY A 184 -11.59 -25.98 20.54
C GLY A 184 -11.09 -24.97 21.57
N ASP A 185 -10.13 -24.11 21.23
CA ASP A 185 -9.74 -23.00 22.09
C ASP A 185 -10.90 -22.01 22.27
N LEU A 186 -11.08 -21.54 23.51
CA LEU A 186 -12.00 -20.44 23.82
C LEU A 186 -11.28 -19.13 23.61
N VAL A 187 -11.85 -18.22 22.81
CA VAL A 187 -11.27 -16.90 22.54
C VAL A 187 -12.20 -15.83 23.10
N LEU A 188 -11.64 -14.93 23.91
CA LEU A 188 -12.33 -13.75 24.40
C LEU A 188 -12.16 -12.62 23.39
N VAL A 189 -13.28 -12.05 22.94
CA VAL A 189 -13.30 -10.89 22.04
C VAL A 189 -14.05 -9.74 22.71
N ARG A 190 -13.36 -8.64 22.99
CA ARG A 190 -13.95 -7.45 23.63
C ARG A 190 -14.63 -6.55 22.59
N PRO A 191 -15.58 -5.68 23.00
CA PRO A 191 -16.19 -4.72 22.08
C PRO A 191 -15.15 -3.86 21.36
N GLY A 192 -15.16 -3.90 20.02
CA GLY A 192 -14.21 -3.19 19.17
C GLY A 192 -12.91 -3.95 18.84
N GLU A 193 -12.68 -5.13 19.44
CA GLU A 193 -11.60 -6.04 19.03
C GLU A 193 -11.98 -6.78 17.75
N ARG A 194 -10.97 -7.11 16.95
CA ARG A 194 -11.12 -7.91 15.73
C ARG A 194 -11.14 -9.39 16.09
N VAL A 195 -11.96 -10.16 15.39
CA VAL A 195 -12.01 -11.62 15.53
C VAL A 195 -10.80 -12.23 14.82
N GLY A 196 -9.96 -12.96 15.55
CA GLY A 196 -8.73 -13.56 15.01
C GLY A 196 -8.92 -14.88 14.27
N ALA A 197 -9.98 -15.63 14.57
CA ALA A 197 -10.24 -16.93 13.97
C ALA A 197 -11.75 -17.16 13.82
N ASP A 198 -12.13 -17.98 12.84
CA ASP A 198 -13.51 -18.43 12.69
C ASP A 198 -13.93 -19.29 13.90
N GLY A 199 -15.17 -19.14 14.36
CA GLY A 199 -15.66 -19.86 15.52
C GLY A 199 -17.17 -19.72 15.74
N GLN A 200 -17.66 -20.38 16.79
CA GLN A 200 -19.04 -20.29 17.23
C GLN A 200 -19.14 -19.48 18.52
N VAL A 201 -20.11 -18.57 18.60
CA VAL A 201 -20.38 -17.80 19.84
C VAL A 201 -20.99 -18.74 20.87
N LEU A 202 -20.35 -18.84 22.04
CA LEU A 202 -20.82 -19.64 23.17
C LEU A 202 -21.58 -18.78 24.19
N GLU A 203 -21.06 -17.59 24.48
CA GLU A 203 -21.62 -16.62 25.44
C GLU A 203 -21.42 -15.19 24.91
N GLY A 204 -22.35 -14.27 25.22
CA GLY A 204 -22.34 -12.89 24.74
C GLY A 204 -23.25 -11.96 25.52
#